data_AF-A0A349KQI0-F1
#
_entry.id   AF-A0A349KQI0-F1
#
_cell.length_a   1.000
_cell.length_b   1.000
_cell.length_c   1.000
_cell.angle_alpha   90.00
_cell.angle_beta   90.00
_cell.angle_gamma   90.00
#
_symmetry.space_group_name_H-M   'P 1'
#
loop_
_entity.id
_entity.type
_entity.pdbx_description
1 polymer ?
#
loop_
_entity_poly.entity_id
_entity_poly.type
_entity_poly.pdbx_seq_one_letter_code
_entity_poly.pdbx_strand_id
1 'polypeptide(L)' 'VGKISIFDRTAYVAIKRTSSKQALAVLNAGKIKGRSFRARKI' A
#
# COMPACT_ATOMS: atom_id res chain seq x y z
N VAL A 1 -8.24 7.37 1.44
CA VAL A 1 -7.48 6.40 2.26
C VAL A 1 -8.14 6.37 3.63
N GLY A 2 -8.31 5.19 4.23
CA GLY A 2 -8.94 5.02 5.55
C GLY A 2 -7.91 4.82 6.66
N LYS A 3 -8.24 3.98 7.64
CA LYS A 3 -7.36 3.64 8.76
C LYS A 3 -6.00 3.13 8.28
N ILE A 4 -4.94 3.64 8.90
CA ILE A 4 -3.56 3.21 8.66
C ILE A 4 -3.04 2.59 9.95
N SER A 5 -2.62 1.34 9.87
CA SER A 5 -1.96 0.64 10.98
C SER A 5 -0.51 0.43 10.61
N ILE A 6 0.39 0.99 11.40
CA ILE A 6 1.83 0.94 11.17
C ILE A 6 2.44 -0.06 12.16
N PHE A 7 3.30 -0.93 11.65
CA PHE A 7 4.12 -1.86 12.41
C PHE A 7 5.58 -1.65 12.00
N ASP A 8 6.51 -2.18 12.77
CA ASP A 8 7.95 -1.95 12.58
C ASP A 8 8.45 -2.35 11.18
N ARG A 9 7.83 -3.36 10.56
CA ARG A 9 8.26 -3.90 9.26
C ARG A 9 7.18 -3.85 8.17
N THR A 10 5.94 -3.50 8.52
CA THR A 10 4.80 -3.53 7.61
C THR A 10 3.82 -2.41 7.95
N ALA A 11 3.04 -1.97 6.96
CA ALA A 11 1.94 -1.05 7.19
C ALA A 11 0.71 -1.56 6.45
N TYR A 12 -0.44 -1.55 7.14
CA TYR A 12 -1.73 -1.84 6.54
C TYR A 12 -2.49 -0.56 6.35
N VAL A 13 -2.97 -0.34 5.13
CA VAL A 13 -3.70 0.86 4.74
C VAL A 13 -5.07 0.43 4.25
N ALA A 14 -6.13 0.92 4.88
CA ALA A 14 -7.48 0.69 4.41
C ALA A 14 -7.73 1.53 3.13
N ILE A 15 -8.13 0.86 2.05
CA ILE A 15 -8.41 1.50 0.76
C ILE A 15 -9.83 1.13 0.32
N LYS A 16 -10.53 2.07 -0.33
CA LYS A 16 -11.83 1.77 -0.96
C LYS A 16 -11.65 0.68 -2.02
N ARG A 17 -12.60 -0.26 -2.09
CA ARG A 17 -12.53 -1.40 -3.04
C ARG A 17 -12.35 -0.95 -4.49
N THR A 18 -13.01 0.13 -4.89
CA THR A 18 -12.92 0.71 -6.24
C THR A 18 -11.50 1.15 -6.61
N SER A 19 -10.75 1.69 -5.64
CA SER A 19 -9.37 2.17 -5.84
C SER A 19 -8.30 1.12 -5.53
N SER A 20 -8.68 -0.11 -5.15
CA SER A 20 -7.73 -1.14 -4.68
C SER A 20 -6.74 -1.58 -5.75
N LYS A 21 -7.19 -1.79 -6.99
CA LYS A 21 -6.33 -2.21 -8.11
C LYS A 21 -5.32 -1.12 -8.48
N GLN A 22 -5.80 0.13 -8.58
CA GLN A 22 -4.93 1.27 -8.90
C GLN A 22 -3.89 1.49 -7.81
N ALA A 23 -4.28 1.43 -6.53
CA ALA A 23 -3.35 1.58 -5.43
C ALA A 23 -2.30 0.47 -5.40
N LEU A 24 -2.68 -0.79 -5.65
CA LEU A 24 -1.72 -1.89 -5.75
C LEU A 24 -0.72 -1.70 -6.89
N ALA A 25 -1.18 -1.23 -8.05
CA ALA A 25 -0.30 -0.95 -9.18
C ALA A 25 0.71 0.17 -8.84
N VAL A 26 0.23 1.27 -8.27
CA VAL A 26 1.06 2.42 -7.88
C VAL A 26 2.06 2.05 -6.78
N LEU A 27 1.64 1.30 -5.77
CA LEU A 27 2.51 0.92 -4.66
C LEU A 27 3.56 -0.13 -5.05
N ASN A 28 3.27 -1.00 -6.03
CA ASN A 28 4.23 -1.98 -6.52
C ASN A 28 5.18 -1.41 -7.59
N ALA A 29 4.72 -0.47 -8.42
CA ALA A 29 5.55 0.19 -9.43
C ALA A 29 6.36 1.36 -8.85
N GLY A 30 5.81 2.03 -7.83
CA GLY A 30 6.41 3.18 -7.19
C GLY A 30 7.49 2.81 -6.18
N LYS A 31 8.45 3.72 -5.98
CA LYS A 31 9.41 3.65 -4.88
C LYS A 31 8.91 4.53 -3.74
N ILE A 32 8.77 3.96 -2.55
CA ILE A 32 8.43 4.72 -1.35
C ILE A 32 9.75 5.07 -0.66
N LYS A 33 10.05 6.37 -0.52
CA LYS A 33 11.31 6.85 0.06
C LYS A 33 12.55 6.19 -0.58
N GLY A 34 12.56 6.10 -1.90
CA GLY A 34 13.67 5.53 -2.69
C GLY A 34 13.80 4.01 -2.65
N ARG A 35 12.94 3.30 -1.91
CA ARG A 35 12.97 1.83 -1.79
C ARG A 35 11.74 1.20 -2.45
N SER A 36 11.94 0.05 -3.07
CA SER A 36 10.84 -0.76 -3.59
C SER A 36 10.14 -1.47 -2.42
N PHE A 37 8.83 -1.38 -2.35
CA PHE A 37 8.01 -2.10 -1.38
C PHE A 37 7.07 -3.05 -2.09
N ARG A 38 6.86 -4.23 -1.50
CA ARG A 38 5.86 -5.19 -1.98
C ARG A 38 4.53 -4.90 -1.32
N ALA A 39 3.54 -4.47 -2.11
CA ALA A 39 2.17 -4.30 -1.67
C ALA A 39 1.31 -5.51 -2.09
N ARG A 40 0.56 -6.07 -1.14
CA ARG A 40 -0.35 -7.20 -1.36
C ARG A 40 -1.73 -6.90 -0.78
N LYS A 41 -2.77 -7.43 -1.41
CA LYS A 41 -4.13 -7.44 -0.87
C LYS A 41 -4.22 -8.50 0.23
N ILE A 42 -4.92 -8.17 1.31
CA ILE A 42 -5.23 -9.03 2.45
C ILE A 42 -6.75 -9.02 2.65
#